data_AF-A0A7X9H9C3-F1
#
_entry.id   AF-A0A7X9H9C3-F1
#
_cell.length_a   1.000
_cell.length_b   1.000
_cell.length_c   1.000
_cell.angle_alpha   90.00
_cell.angle_beta   90.00
_cell.angle_gamma   90.00
#
_symmetry.space_group_name_H-M   'P 1'
#
loop_
_entity.id
_entity.type
_entity.pdbx_description
1 polymer ?
#
loop_
_entity_poly.entity_id
_entity_poly.type
_entity_poly.pdbx_seq_one_letter_code
_entity_poly.pdbx_strand_id
1 'polypeptide(L)'
;MISFNIEYKTHFGQQLFVAGSLSELGEWDYSSALPMRYSDGGKWKAEIKNPKGTFSYKYIMKSPAGILVEVGEPRTISTAKRSGNIILKDMWQGSSDNSAFLSAPFANVFYRREDLKAPVESKYAREVVISVTAPLVHSDDSISICGECDLLGGWDPLNALPMRPVSGCRWEVALDASLLPEVVKFKFIKIIGGSNCIWETCDNRELEILSLAKGDSLRYECGLTTFPPRAPRFAGVAVPVFSLRSEGGYGIGDFTDIRKLVDWATITQQSMIQLLPINDTWSTGTWTDSYPYSGISIMALHPIYINPSLLGKVEDTTKAKKFESERKSLNALESLDYERVLRLKDAWCRTLFEQDGGAFMDDPQFKEFFNANSEWLLPYAAFCVL
;
A
#
# COMPACT_ATOMS: atom_id res chain seq x y z
N MET A 1 -7.82 -12.72 27.34
CA MET A 1 -7.52 -13.58 26.17
C MET A 1 -7.97 -12.86 24.90
N ILE A 2 -7.39 -13.16 23.75
CA ILE A 2 -7.95 -12.77 22.44
C ILE A 2 -8.39 -14.03 21.71
N SER A 3 -9.62 -14.03 21.21
CA SER A 3 -10.19 -15.13 20.43
C SER A 3 -10.48 -14.64 19.01
N PHE A 4 -9.81 -15.24 18.03
CA PHE A 4 -10.04 -15.05 16.61
C PHE A 4 -11.15 -16.00 16.16
N ASN A 5 -12.22 -15.47 15.56
CA ASN A 5 -13.33 -16.25 15.05
C ASN A 5 -13.66 -15.77 13.63
N ILE A 6 -13.76 -16.69 12.68
CA ILE A 6 -14.08 -16.39 11.28
C ILE A 6 -14.93 -17.52 10.70
N GLU A 7 -15.88 -17.17 9.84
CA GLU A 7 -16.59 -18.14 9.00
C GLU A 7 -15.97 -18.17 7.60
N TYR A 8 -15.45 -19.32 7.22
CA TYR A 8 -14.78 -19.54 5.94
C TYR A 8 -14.88 -21.02 5.55
N LYS A 9 -15.48 -21.28 4.39
CA LYS A 9 -15.65 -22.64 3.87
C LYS A 9 -14.34 -23.13 3.24
N THR A 10 -13.88 -24.28 3.68
CA THR A 10 -12.66 -24.93 3.19
C THR A 10 -12.97 -26.26 2.52
N HIS A 11 -12.11 -26.66 1.59
CA HIS A 11 -12.10 -28.00 1.02
C HIS A 11 -11.08 -28.91 1.73
N PHE A 12 -11.16 -30.21 1.45
CA PHE A 12 -10.19 -31.17 1.98
C PHE A 12 -8.75 -30.75 1.62
N GLY A 13 -7.85 -30.78 2.60
CA GLY A 13 -6.46 -30.33 2.45
C GLY A 13 -6.25 -28.82 2.64
N GLN A 14 -7.30 -28.03 2.87
CA GLN A 14 -7.20 -26.62 3.22
C GLN A 14 -7.32 -26.40 4.72
N GLN A 15 -6.48 -25.53 5.28
CA GLN A 15 -6.53 -25.16 6.70
C GLN A 15 -6.30 -23.66 6.88
N LEU A 16 -7.05 -23.05 7.79
CA LEU A 16 -6.90 -21.64 8.14
C LEU A 16 -5.88 -21.43 9.27
N PHE A 17 -5.18 -20.31 9.17
CA PHE A 17 -4.20 -19.83 10.13
C PHE A 17 -4.35 -18.32 10.32
N VAL A 18 -3.80 -17.81 11.42
CA VAL A 18 -3.62 -16.39 11.69
C VAL A 18 -2.12 -16.09 11.69
N ALA A 19 -1.68 -15.21 10.79
CA ALA A 19 -0.31 -14.71 10.73
C ALA A 19 -0.28 -13.25 11.19
N GLY A 20 0.79 -12.79 11.83
CA GLY A 20 0.83 -11.43 12.34
C GLY A 20 2.15 -11.02 12.97
N SER A 21 2.17 -9.82 13.53
CA SER A 21 3.39 -9.18 14.05
C SER A 21 3.83 -9.67 15.44
N LEU A 22 3.04 -10.55 16.08
CA LEU A 22 3.41 -11.15 17.36
C LEU A 22 4.18 -12.45 17.14
N SER A 23 5.00 -12.84 18.10
CA SER A 23 5.69 -14.13 18.09
C SER A 23 4.71 -15.31 18.09
N GLU A 24 3.59 -15.21 18.82
CA GLU A 24 2.52 -16.23 18.78
C GLU A 24 1.78 -16.29 17.43
N LEU A 25 1.99 -15.30 16.56
CA LEU A 25 1.43 -15.22 15.21
C LEU A 25 2.51 -15.38 14.12
N GLY A 26 3.73 -15.73 14.49
CA GLY A 26 4.82 -16.07 13.58
C GLY A 26 5.64 -14.89 13.04
N GLU A 27 5.45 -13.66 13.53
CA GLU A 27 6.22 -12.47 13.07
C GLU A 27 6.26 -12.31 11.54
N TRP A 28 5.12 -12.55 10.90
CA TRP A 28 4.93 -12.59 9.44
C TRP A 28 5.60 -13.75 8.69
N ASP A 29 6.31 -14.65 9.35
CA ASP A 29 6.66 -15.95 8.79
C ASP A 29 5.41 -16.85 8.75
N TYR A 30 4.87 -17.04 7.54
CA TYR A 30 3.68 -17.84 7.33
C TYR A 30 3.88 -19.31 7.70
N SER A 31 5.10 -19.83 7.69
CA SER A 31 5.38 -21.20 8.13
C SER A 31 5.06 -21.37 9.62
N SER A 32 5.31 -20.33 10.41
CA SER A 32 5.11 -20.22 11.86
C SER A 32 3.75 -19.64 12.28
N ALA A 33 2.84 -19.40 11.34
CA ALA A 33 1.50 -18.84 11.61
C ALA A 33 0.66 -19.74 12.55
N LEU A 34 -0.21 -19.12 13.36
CA LEU A 34 -1.07 -19.78 14.34
C LEU A 34 -2.17 -20.60 13.67
N PRO A 35 -2.22 -21.94 13.81
CA PRO A 35 -3.30 -22.75 13.24
C PRO A 35 -4.64 -22.46 13.90
N MET A 36 -5.68 -22.36 13.07
CA MET A 36 -7.06 -22.30 13.55
C MET A 36 -7.67 -23.69 13.63
N ARG A 37 -8.61 -23.86 14.57
CA ARG A 37 -9.40 -25.08 14.75
C ARG A 37 -10.73 -24.92 14.04
N TYR A 38 -11.06 -25.87 13.17
CA TYR A 38 -12.35 -25.96 12.51
C TYR A 38 -13.43 -26.46 13.47
N SER A 39 -14.63 -25.93 13.33
CA SER A 39 -15.88 -26.47 13.86
C SER A 39 -16.98 -26.42 12.79
N ASP A 40 -18.11 -27.07 13.06
CA ASP A 40 -19.18 -27.25 12.08
C ASP A 40 -19.67 -25.94 11.44
N GLY A 41 -20.03 -26.03 10.16
CA GLY A 41 -20.60 -24.91 9.41
C GLY A 41 -19.57 -23.90 8.90
N GLY A 42 -18.30 -24.28 8.73
CA GLY A 42 -17.28 -23.34 8.21
C GLY A 42 -16.68 -22.43 9.27
N LYS A 43 -16.89 -22.70 10.56
CA LYS A 43 -16.43 -21.83 11.65
C LYS A 43 -15.01 -22.21 12.06
N TRP A 44 -14.17 -21.20 12.22
CA TRP A 44 -12.78 -21.36 12.61
C TRP A 44 -12.45 -20.53 13.83
N LYS A 45 -11.69 -21.11 14.76
CA LYS A 45 -11.31 -20.46 16.01
C LYS A 45 -9.83 -20.62 16.34
N ALA A 46 -9.19 -19.54 16.78
CA ALA A 46 -7.87 -19.57 17.42
C ALA A 46 -7.85 -18.63 18.62
N GLU A 47 -6.93 -18.86 19.56
CA GLU A 47 -6.83 -18.07 20.79
C GLU A 47 -5.37 -17.80 21.15
N ILE A 48 -5.11 -16.57 21.60
CA ILE A 48 -3.83 -16.18 22.20
C ILE A 48 -4.06 -15.60 23.59
N LYS A 49 -3.10 -15.84 24.48
CA LYS A 49 -3.20 -15.43 25.88
C LYS A 49 -2.39 -14.17 26.13
N ASN A 50 -3.04 -13.19 26.75
CA ASN A 50 -2.41 -11.98 27.28
C ASN A 50 -1.54 -11.14 26.32
N PRO A 51 -1.83 -11.00 25.01
CA PRO A 51 -1.02 -10.15 24.13
C PRO A 51 -1.04 -8.70 24.61
N LYS A 52 0.06 -7.96 24.46
CA LYS A 52 0.23 -6.60 24.98
C LYS A 52 0.48 -5.63 23.83
N GLY A 53 0.06 -4.38 24.04
CA GLY A 53 0.23 -3.31 23.06
C GLY A 53 -0.70 -3.43 21.86
N THR A 54 -0.25 -2.86 20.76
CA THR A 54 -0.92 -2.89 19.46
C THR A 54 -0.20 -3.87 18.56
N PHE A 55 -0.94 -4.72 17.85
CA PHE A 55 -0.36 -5.67 16.92
C PHE A 55 -1.22 -5.79 15.67
N SER A 56 -0.63 -6.35 14.62
CA SER A 56 -1.29 -6.54 13.34
C SER A 56 -1.37 -8.02 12.97
N TYR A 57 -2.42 -8.41 12.24
CA TYR A 57 -2.65 -9.78 11.82
C TYR A 57 -3.39 -9.87 10.49
N LYS A 58 -3.33 -11.05 9.89
CA LYS A 58 -4.09 -11.47 8.72
C LYS A 58 -4.51 -12.92 8.83
N TYR A 59 -5.63 -13.25 8.18
CA TYR A 59 -6.00 -14.63 7.91
C TYR A 59 -5.27 -15.16 6.67
N ILE A 60 -4.79 -16.40 6.77
CA ILE A 60 -4.20 -17.13 5.64
C ILE A 60 -4.81 -18.53 5.54
N MET A 61 -4.92 -19.04 4.33
CA MET A 61 -5.33 -20.41 4.04
C MET A 61 -4.15 -21.15 3.42
N LYS A 62 -3.71 -22.23 4.05
CA LYS A 62 -2.67 -23.11 3.50
C LYS A 62 -3.32 -24.30 2.81
N SER A 63 -2.78 -24.65 1.65
CA SER A 63 -3.17 -25.82 0.86
C SER A 63 -1.94 -26.45 0.18
N PRO A 64 -2.06 -27.66 -0.40
CA PRO A 64 -0.98 -28.25 -1.20
C PRO A 64 -0.56 -27.39 -2.41
N ALA A 65 -1.45 -26.52 -2.90
CA ALA A 65 -1.18 -25.62 -4.03
C ALA A 65 -0.44 -24.33 -3.62
N GLY A 66 -0.29 -24.07 -2.31
CA GLY A 66 0.35 -22.87 -1.79
C GLY A 66 -0.48 -22.18 -0.70
N ILE A 67 -0.10 -20.94 -0.41
CA ILE A 67 -0.68 -20.10 0.64
C ILE A 67 -1.49 -18.98 0.00
N LEU A 68 -2.76 -18.89 0.37
CA LEU A 68 -3.63 -17.76 0.06
C LEU A 68 -3.67 -16.82 1.27
N VAL A 69 -3.50 -15.53 1.05
CA VAL A 69 -3.51 -14.50 2.08
C VAL A 69 -4.69 -13.57 1.82
N GLU A 70 -5.41 -13.14 2.88
CA GLU A 70 -6.48 -12.17 2.70
C GLU A 70 -5.95 -10.83 2.12
N VAL A 71 -6.76 -10.21 1.26
CA VAL A 71 -6.39 -9.01 0.50
C VAL A 71 -6.46 -7.77 1.37
N GLY A 72 -5.64 -6.75 1.06
CA GLY A 72 -5.62 -5.46 1.73
C GLY A 72 -4.51 -5.35 2.78
N GLU A 73 -4.49 -4.24 3.51
CA GLU A 73 -3.53 -4.07 4.62
C GLU A 73 -3.86 -4.99 5.80
N PRO A 74 -2.86 -5.35 6.63
CA PRO A 74 -3.11 -6.04 7.88
C PRO A 74 -4.20 -5.40 8.75
N ARG A 75 -4.96 -6.24 9.45
CA ARG A 75 -5.83 -5.80 10.55
C ARG A 75 -4.95 -5.33 11.69
N THR A 76 -5.38 -4.33 12.46
CA THR A 76 -4.65 -3.85 13.63
C THR A 76 -5.57 -3.80 14.84
N ILE A 77 -5.10 -4.33 15.97
CA ILE A 77 -5.84 -4.35 17.24
C ILE A 77 -5.01 -3.71 18.33
N SER A 78 -5.65 -2.85 19.13
CA SER A 78 -5.10 -2.38 20.40
C SER A 78 -5.63 -3.21 21.56
N THR A 79 -4.72 -3.59 22.46
CA THR A 79 -5.05 -4.22 23.74
C THR A 79 -4.98 -3.24 24.91
N ALA A 80 -4.75 -1.95 24.63
CA ALA A 80 -4.67 -0.91 25.63
C ALA A 80 -6.01 -0.76 26.37
N LYS A 81 -5.93 -0.51 27.68
CA LYS A 81 -7.06 -0.32 28.60
C LYS A 81 -8.05 -1.49 28.69
N ARG A 82 -7.77 -2.62 28.04
CA ARG A 82 -8.62 -3.82 28.17
C ARG A 82 -8.60 -4.32 29.62
N SER A 83 -9.75 -4.77 30.09
CA SER A 83 -9.89 -5.41 31.41
C SER A 83 -10.31 -6.88 31.33
N GLY A 84 -10.83 -7.34 30.18
CA GLY A 84 -11.25 -8.72 29.94
C GLY A 84 -10.78 -9.27 28.60
N ASN A 85 -11.61 -10.13 28.03
CA ASN A 85 -11.37 -10.82 26.76
C ASN A 85 -11.77 -9.97 25.57
N ILE A 86 -11.06 -10.16 24.45
CA ILE A 86 -11.45 -9.60 23.16
C ILE A 86 -11.86 -10.76 22.26
N ILE A 87 -13.11 -10.75 21.81
CA ILE A 87 -13.66 -11.72 20.87
C ILE A 87 -13.73 -11.04 19.52
N LEU A 88 -12.94 -11.51 18.57
CA LEU A 88 -12.93 -11.03 17.19
C LEU A 88 -13.86 -11.93 16.38
N LYS A 89 -14.87 -11.33 15.76
CA LYS A 89 -15.74 -11.97 14.76
C LYS A 89 -15.42 -11.31 13.42
N ASP A 90 -14.50 -11.92 12.70
CA ASP A 90 -13.96 -11.42 11.44
C ASP A 90 -14.63 -12.08 10.23
N MET A 91 -14.47 -11.45 9.07
CA MET A 91 -14.81 -12.00 7.75
C MET A 91 -13.62 -11.88 6.81
N TRP A 92 -13.46 -12.87 5.93
CA TRP A 92 -12.35 -12.92 4.97
C TRP A 92 -12.38 -11.71 4.02
N GLN A 93 -11.26 -11.01 3.87
CA GLN A 93 -11.14 -9.89 2.93
C GLN A 93 -10.64 -10.34 1.57
N GLY A 94 -11.19 -9.74 0.52
CA GLY A 94 -10.75 -10.00 -0.86
C GLY A 94 -11.65 -10.92 -1.68
N SER A 95 -12.86 -11.23 -1.21
CA SER A 95 -13.82 -12.12 -1.89
C SER A 95 -14.75 -11.40 -2.87
N SER A 96 -14.46 -10.15 -3.25
CA SER A 96 -15.33 -9.32 -4.10
C SER A 96 -14.59 -8.71 -5.28
N ASP A 97 -15.34 -8.20 -6.26
CA ASP A 97 -14.78 -7.42 -7.38
C ASP A 97 -14.09 -6.12 -6.91
N ASN A 98 -14.43 -5.62 -5.71
CA ASN A 98 -13.84 -4.42 -5.13
C ASN A 98 -12.47 -4.66 -4.46
N SER A 99 -11.97 -5.90 -4.47
CA SER A 99 -10.72 -6.25 -3.76
C SER A 99 -9.50 -5.52 -4.30
N ALA A 100 -9.52 -5.13 -5.58
CA ALA A 100 -8.46 -4.30 -6.17
C ALA A 100 -8.31 -2.95 -5.45
N PHE A 101 -9.42 -2.37 -4.95
CA PHE A 101 -9.40 -1.08 -4.24
C PHE A 101 -8.80 -1.16 -2.84
N LEU A 102 -8.55 -2.37 -2.32
CA LEU A 102 -7.80 -2.56 -1.07
C LEU A 102 -6.28 -2.58 -1.27
N SER A 103 -5.81 -2.55 -2.53
CA SER A 103 -4.37 -2.49 -2.82
C SER A 103 -3.79 -1.10 -2.56
N ALA A 104 -2.47 -1.04 -2.34
CA ALA A 104 -1.75 0.19 -2.01
C ALA A 104 -2.00 1.36 -3.00
N PRO A 105 -2.06 1.18 -4.33
CA PRO A 105 -2.38 2.27 -5.24
C PRO A 105 -3.72 2.95 -4.95
N PHE A 106 -4.74 2.19 -4.53
CA PHE A 106 -6.04 2.77 -4.21
C PHE A 106 -6.10 3.25 -2.76
N ALA A 107 -5.78 2.37 -1.81
CA ALA A 107 -5.89 2.67 -0.38
C ALA A 107 -4.94 3.81 0.06
N ASN A 108 -3.72 3.85 -0.50
CA ASN A 108 -2.65 4.71 0.00
C ASN A 108 -2.27 5.85 -0.96
N VAL A 109 -2.86 5.90 -2.16
CA VAL A 109 -2.66 7.01 -3.12
C VAL A 109 -3.99 7.66 -3.47
N PHE A 110 -4.89 6.97 -4.19
CA PHE A 110 -6.12 7.60 -4.70
C PHE A 110 -7.17 7.94 -3.63
N TYR A 111 -7.26 7.12 -2.59
CA TYR A 111 -8.18 7.30 -1.46
C TYR A 111 -7.43 7.50 -0.15
N ARG A 112 -6.19 8.00 -0.24
CA ARG A 112 -5.34 8.25 0.93
C ARG A 112 -6.04 9.20 1.89
N ARG A 113 -6.11 8.83 3.17
CA ARG A 113 -6.65 9.68 4.23
C ARG A 113 -5.53 10.10 5.19
N GLU A 114 -5.50 11.37 5.58
CA GLU A 114 -4.50 11.92 6.51
C GLU A 114 -4.97 11.89 7.97
N ASP A 115 -6.27 11.78 8.19
CA ASP A 115 -6.94 11.80 9.49
C ASP A 115 -7.12 10.42 10.12
N LEU A 116 -6.42 9.40 9.60
CA LEU A 116 -6.41 8.03 10.13
C LEU A 116 -6.16 8.02 11.64
N LYS A 117 -6.95 7.21 12.35
CA LYS A 117 -6.84 7.04 13.79
C LYS A 117 -6.15 5.72 14.12
N ALA A 118 -5.52 5.69 15.29
CA ALA A 118 -5.10 4.43 15.90
C ALA A 118 -6.32 3.53 16.17
N PRO A 119 -6.13 2.20 16.19
CA PRO A 119 -7.19 1.25 16.50
C PRO A 119 -7.89 1.56 17.82
N VAL A 120 -9.17 1.24 17.90
CA VAL A 120 -9.97 1.52 19.09
C VAL A 120 -9.42 0.81 20.34
N GLU A 121 -8.96 1.60 21.31
CA GLU A 121 -8.70 1.16 22.68
C GLU A 121 -10.01 0.90 23.43
N SER A 122 -10.00 -0.03 24.38
CA SER A 122 -11.20 -0.31 25.19
C SER A 122 -11.61 0.87 26.06
N LYS A 123 -12.91 1.20 26.02
CA LYS A 123 -13.51 2.34 26.74
C LYS A 123 -14.64 1.94 27.66
N TYR A 124 -15.42 0.92 27.28
CA TYR A 124 -16.62 0.53 28.00
C TYR A 124 -16.41 -0.71 28.85
N ALA A 125 -17.20 -0.85 29.92
CA ALA A 125 -17.17 -2.03 30.77
C ALA A 125 -17.71 -3.28 30.06
N ARG A 126 -18.56 -3.10 29.04
CA ARG A 126 -18.96 -4.14 28.09
C ARG A 126 -18.96 -3.46 26.73
N GLU A 127 -18.12 -3.91 25.82
CA GLU A 127 -17.83 -3.16 24.62
C GLU A 127 -18.19 -3.95 23.37
N VAL A 128 -18.85 -3.28 22.42
CA VAL A 128 -19.00 -3.78 21.06
C VAL A 128 -18.32 -2.76 20.15
N VAL A 129 -17.36 -3.21 19.35
CA VAL A 129 -16.79 -2.40 18.27
C VAL A 129 -17.26 -2.97 16.95
N ILE A 130 -17.93 -2.12 16.18
CA ILE A 130 -18.38 -2.45 14.84
C ILE A 130 -17.36 -1.86 13.88
N SER A 131 -16.84 -2.70 12.99
CA SER A 131 -15.90 -2.33 11.95
C SER A 131 -16.50 -2.62 10.57
N VAL A 132 -16.20 -1.79 9.58
CA VAL A 132 -16.57 -2.02 8.18
C VAL A 132 -15.46 -1.57 7.24
N THR A 133 -15.23 -2.32 6.17
CA THR A 133 -14.31 -1.98 5.09
C THR A 133 -15.02 -1.17 4.00
N ALA A 134 -14.45 -0.04 3.60
CA ALA A 134 -15.04 0.88 2.64
C ALA A 134 -13.97 1.48 1.71
N PRO A 135 -13.47 0.72 0.72
CA PRO A 135 -12.30 1.11 -0.09
C PRO A 135 -12.60 2.15 -1.18
N LEU A 136 -13.87 2.52 -1.35
CA LEU A 136 -14.35 3.48 -2.36
C LEU A 136 -14.89 4.77 -1.73
N VAL A 137 -14.54 5.03 -0.47
CA VAL A 137 -14.90 6.28 0.21
C VAL A 137 -13.78 7.28 -0.02
N HIS A 138 -14.13 8.44 -0.59
CA HIS A 138 -13.17 9.50 -0.88
C HIS A 138 -12.60 10.09 0.41
N SER A 139 -11.42 10.72 0.29
CA SER A 139 -10.69 11.26 1.44
C SER A 139 -11.48 12.31 2.22
N ASP A 140 -12.33 13.09 1.55
CA ASP A 140 -13.17 14.12 2.16
C ASP A 140 -14.54 13.62 2.63
N ASP A 141 -14.92 12.40 2.23
CA ASP A 141 -16.15 11.75 2.68
C ASP A 141 -15.93 11.10 4.05
N SER A 142 -17.02 10.88 4.80
CA SER A 142 -16.98 10.17 6.07
C SER A 142 -18.07 9.10 6.17
N ILE A 143 -17.88 8.14 7.07
CA ILE A 143 -18.89 7.11 7.35
C ILE A 143 -19.46 7.32 8.75
N SER A 144 -20.78 7.17 8.87
CA SER A 144 -21.48 7.04 10.15
C SER A 144 -22.30 5.75 10.17
N ILE A 145 -22.61 5.27 11.36
CA ILE A 145 -23.55 4.17 11.59
C ILE A 145 -24.90 4.76 12.02
N CYS A 146 -25.98 4.33 11.41
CA CYS A 146 -27.34 4.76 11.73
C CYS A 146 -28.25 3.55 11.89
N GLY A 147 -29.07 3.51 12.93
CA GLY A 147 -29.85 2.32 13.25
C GLY A 147 -31.04 2.59 14.15
N GLU A 148 -31.76 1.52 14.45
CA GLU A 148 -33.07 1.58 15.12
C GLU A 148 -33.03 2.11 16.55
N CYS A 149 -32.00 1.77 17.32
CA CYS A 149 -31.92 2.16 18.72
C CYS A 149 -31.43 3.60 18.90
N ASP A 150 -31.77 4.19 20.06
CA ASP A 150 -31.43 5.58 20.40
C ASP A 150 -29.93 5.87 20.28
N LEU A 151 -29.07 4.92 20.65
CA LEU A 151 -27.61 5.07 20.55
C LEU A 151 -27.13 5.24 19.09
N LEU A 152 -27.88 4.72 18.13
CA LEU A 152 -27.58 4.79 16.69
C LEU A 152 -28.47 5.80 15.95
N GLY A 153 -29.21 6.64 16.68
CA GLY A 153 -29.94 7.77 16.12
C GLY A 153 -31.35 7.49 15.63
N GLY A 154 -31.93 6.30 15.88
CA GLY A 154 -33.34 6.02 15.56
C GLY A 154 -33.69 6.16 14.06
N TRP A 155 -32.81 5.72 13.17
CA TRP A 155 -32.89 5.90 11.71
C TRP A 155 -32.90 7.35 11.22
N ASP A 156 -32.55 8.33 12.05
CA ASP A 156 -32.32 9.72 11.63
C ASP A 156 -30.82 9.95 11.30
N PRO A 157 -30.45 10.22 10.04
CA PRO A 157 -29.08 10.53 9.65
C PRO A 157 -28.42 11.68 10.41
N LEU A 158 -29.20 12.65 10.89
CA LEU A 158 -28.68 13.79 11.66
C LEU A 158 -28.18 13.36 13.05
N ASN A 159 -28.72 12.26 13.57
CA ASN A 159 -28.33 11.67 14.84
C ASN A 159 -27.46 10.41 14.67
N ALA A 160 -27.04 10.11 13.44
CA ALA A 160 -26.16 8.97 13.17
C ALA A 160 -24.81 9.15 13.86
N LEU A 161 -24.24 8.04 14.32
CA LEU A 161 -23.02 8.05 15.10
C LEU A 161 -21.79 8.01 14.17
N PRO A 162 -20.88 9.01 14.21
CA PRO A 162 -19.71 9.04 13.35
C PRO A 162 -18.76 7.87 13.61
N MET A 163 -18.27 7.25 12.54
CA MET A 163 -17.23 6.22 12.62
C MET A 163 -15.84 6.84 12.45
N ARG A 164 -14.83 6.15 12.98
CA ARG A 164 -13.43 6.58 12.94
C ARG A 164 -12.69 5.83 11.84
N PRO A 165 -12.00 6.51 10.93
CA PRO A 165 -11.18 5.85 9.91
C PRO A 165 -9.92 5.26 10.56
N VAL A 166 -9.58 4.02 10.20
CA VAL A 166 -8.34 3.33 10.58
C VAL A 166 -7.68 2.73 9.33
N SER A 167 -6.45 2.22 9.45
CA SER A 167 -5.71 1.63 8.33
C SER A 167 -6.47 0.47 7.64
N GLY A 168 -6.15 0.23 6.36
CA GLY A 168 -6.79 -0.83 5.56
C GLY A 168 -8.20 -0.50 5.06
N CYS A 169 -8.49 0.79 4.81
CA CYS A 169 -9.81 1.27 4.37
C CYS A 169 -10.95 0.91 5.35
N ARG A 170 -10.65 0.74 6.64
CA ARG A 170 -11.64 0.36 7.66
C ARG A 170 -12.15 1.56 8.45
N TRP A 171 -13.37 1.43 8.93
CA TRP A 171 -14.03 2.39 9.80
C TRP A 171 -14.53 1.68 11.04
N GLU A 172 -14.29 2.26 12.22
CA GLU A 172 -14.61 1.64 13.51
C GLU A 172 -15.43 2.57 14.40
N VAL A 173 -16.33 1.99 15.18
CA VAL A 173 -17.06 2.68 16.24
C VAL A 173 -17.18 1.78 17.47
N ALA A 174 -16.85 2.30 18.65
CA ALA A 174 -17.05 1.61 19.92
C ALA A 174 -18.37 2.02 20.55
N LEU A 175 -19.10 1.04 21.03
CA LEU A 175 -20.43 1.16 21.63
C LEU A 175 -20.41 0.53 23.03
N ASP A 176 -21.16 1.13 23.94
CA ASP A 176 -21.47 0.51 25.22
C ASP A 176 -22.53 -0.57 25.00
N ALA A 177 -22.15 -1.83 25.18
CA ALA A 177 -23.04 -2.95 24.96
C ALA A 177 -24.25 -2.95 25.91
N SER A 178 -24.17 -2.26 27.05
CA SER A 178 -25.29 -2.16 28.00
C SER A 178 -26.41 -1.23 27.55
N LEU A 179 -26.17 -0.40 26.54
CA LEU A 179 -27.16 0.49 25.93
C LEU A 179 -27.77 -0.08 24.64
N LEU A 180 -27.31 -1.25 24.20
CA LEU A 180 -27.78 -1.90 22.98
C LEU A 180 -28.92 -2.88 23.29
N PRO A 181 -29.92 -2.99 22.40
CA PRO A 181 -30.87 -4.10 22.44
C PRO A 181 -30.18 -5.44 22.12
N GLU A 182 -30.86 -6.56 22.38
CA GLU A 182 -30.34 -7.91 22.08
C GLU A 182 -30.03 -8.11 20.60
N VAL A 183 -30.84 -7.52 19.71
CA VAL A 183 -30.60 -7.50 18.27
C VAL A 183 -30.55 -6.04 17.81
N VAL A 184 -29.41 -5.64 17.28
CA VAL A 184 -29.19 -4.28 16.78
C VAL A 184 -29.38 -4.27 15.26
N LYS A 185 -30.30 -3.46 14.78
CA LYS A 185 -30.51 -3.22 13.34
C LYS A 185 -29.93 -1.89 12.94
N PHE A 186 -29.10 -1.87 11.90
CA PHE A 186 -28.40 -0.67 11.46
C PHE A 186 -28.03 -0.72 9.97
N LYS A 187 -27.59 0.42 9.46
CA LYS A 187 -26.93 0.60 8.18
C LYS A 187 -25.76 1.57 8.32
N PHE A 188 -24.81 1.45 7.40
CA PHE A 188 -23.81 2.49 7.19
C PHE A 188 -24.34 3.58 6.27
N ILE A 189 -23.99 4.83 6.60
CA ILE A 189 -24.24 5.99 5.77
C ILE A 189 -22.93 6.69 5.44
N LYS A 190 -22.80 7.16 4.20
CA LYS A 190 -21.69 7.99 3.74
C LYS A 190 -22.13 9.45 3.71
N ILE A 191 -21.39 10.31 4.40
CA ILE A 191 -21.61 11.76 4.42
C ILE A 191 -20.63 12.42 3.45
N ILE A 192 -21.18 13.13 2.47
CA ILE A 192 -20.46 13.84 1.41
C ILE A 192 -20.64 15.34 1.63
N GLY A 193 -19.53 16.09 1.64
CA GLY A 193 -19.57 17.56 1.78
C GLY A 193 -20.26 18.04 3.06
N GLY A 194 -20.22 17.22 4.13
CA GLY A 194 -20.76 17.56 5.46
C GLY A 194 -22.28 17.57 5.61
N SER A 195 -23.06 17.28 4.56
CA SER A 195 -24.53 17.35 4.63
C SER A 195 -25.28 16.36 3.76
N ASN A 196 -24.71 15.96 2.61
CA ASN A 196 -25.37 14.98 1.75
C ASN A 196 -25.11 13.56 2.27
N CYS A 197 -26.17 12.79 2.47
CA CYS A 197 -26.12 11.45 3.05
C CYS A 197 -26.51 10.39 2.02
N ILE A 198 -25.65 9.38 1.85
CA ILE A 198 -25.92 8.21 1.02
C ILE A 198 -25.98 6.97 1.91
N TRP A 199 -27.11 6.27 1.86
CA TRP A 199 -27.28 4.98 2.54
C TRP A 199 -26.65 3.85 1.73
N GLU A 200 -26.14 2.84 2.43
CA GLU A 200 -25.80 1.58 1.77
C GLU A 200 -27.05 0.85 1.23
N THR A 201 -26.89 0.11 0.13
CA THR A 201 -28.01 -0.45 -0.63
C THR A 201 -28.46 -1.83 -0.17
N CYS A 202 -27.71 -2.52 0.70
CA CYS A 202 -28.13 -3.81 1.24
C CYS A 202 -29.36 -3.68 2.16
N ASP A 203 -29.93 -4.81 2.57
CA ASP A 203 -30.90 -4.84 3.65
C ASP A 203 -30.29 -4.32 4.97
N ASN A 204 -31.15 -4.07 5.97
CA ASN A 204 -30.66 -3.70 7.30
C ASN A 204 -29.72 -4.79 7.81
N ARG A 205 -28.54 -4.37 8.28
CA ARG A 205 -27.61 -5.25 8.95
C ARG A 205 -28.15 -5.55 10.33
N GLU A 206 -28.05 -6.80 10.75
CA GLU A 206 -28.48 -7.24 12.06
C GLU A 206 -27.31 -7.85 12.82
N LEU A 207 -27.11 -7.41 14.07
CA LEU A 207 -26.10 -7.96 14.96
C LEU A 207 -26.76 -8.39 16.27
N GLU A 208 -26.62 -9.68 16.57
CA GLU A 208 -26.99 -10.23 17.87
C GLU A 208 -25.91 -9.91 18.91
N ILE A 209 -26.31 -9.22 19.97
CA ILE A 209 -25.47 -8.86 21.11
C ILE A 209 -25.49 -10.01 22.10
N LEU A 210 -24.45 -10.85 22.02
CA LEU A 210 -24.23 -11.90 23.02
C LEU A 210 -23.99 -11.28 24.40
N SER A 211 -24.44 -11.94 25.45
CA SER A 211 -24.18 -11.51 26.84
C SER A 211 -22.67 -11.43 27.10
N LEU A 212 -22.15 -10.22 27.27
CA LEU A 212 -20.75 -9.95 27.56
C LEU A 212 -20.49 -9.86 29.06
N ALA A 213 -19.47 -10.58 29.53
CA ALA A 213 -18.98 -10.40 30.88
C ALA A 213 -18.38 -9.00 31.06
N LYS A 214 -18.34 -8.51 32.30
CA LYS A 214 -17.72 -7.21 32.60
C LYS A 214 -16.22 -7.27 32.25
N GLY A 215 -15.79 -6.34 31.41
CA GLY A 215 -14.44 -6.19 30.87
C GLY A 215 -14.25 -6.78 29.47
N ASP A 216 -15.20 -7.59 29.00
CA ASP A 216 -15.12 -8.21 27.68
C ASP A 216 -15.52 -7.24 26.56
N SER A 217 -14.93 -7.47 25.39
CA SER A 217 -15.12 -6.68 24.18
C SER A 217 -15.38 -7.61 22.99
N LEU A 218 -16.47 -7.39 22.27
CA LEU A 218 -16.75 -7.99 20.96
C LEU A 218 -16.28 -7.01 19.87
N ARG A 219 -15.44 -7.48 18.94
CA ARG A 219 -15.04 -6.74 17.74
C ARG A 219 -15.64 -7.45 16.53
N TYR A 220 -16.56 -6.80 15.83
CA TYR A 220 -17.36 -7.39 14.76
C TYR A 220 -17.06 -6.70 13.43
N GLU A 221 -16.56 -7.46 12.46
CA GLU A 221 -16.30 -7.01 11.09
C GLU A 221 -17.55 -7.21 10.23
N CYS A 222 -18.09 -6.13 9.67
CA CYS A 222 -19.26 -6.12 8.79
C CYS A 222 -18.91 -6.32 7.31
N GLY A 223 -17.62 -6.44 6.97
CA GLY A 223 -17.18 -6.70 5.61
C GLY A 223 -17.25 -5.42 4.78
N LEU A 224 -17.72 -5.51 3.53
CA LEU A 224 -17.73 -4.35 2.65
C LEU A 224 -19.03 -3.55 2.77
N THR A 225 -18.92 -2.22 2.74
CA THR A 225 -20.06 -1.32 2.54
C THR A 225 -20.66 -1.51 1.15
N THR A 226 -21.98 -1.31 1.01
CA THR A 226 -22.69 -1.41 -0.27
C THR A 226 -23.17 -0.05 -0.79
N PHE A 227 -22.37 1.01 -0.61
CA PHE A 227 -22.73 2.31 -1.19
C PHE A 227 -22.85 2.22 -2.72
N PRO A 228 -23.79 2.93 -3.35
CA PRO A 228 -23.85 3.04 -4.80
C PRO A 228 -22.47 3.42 -5.35
N PRO A 229 -21.94 2.66 -6.32
CA PRO A 229 -20.60 2.89 -6.80
C PRO A 229 -20.54 4.24 -7.49
N ARG A 230 -19.72 5.15 -6.96
CA ARG A 230 -19.17 6.25 -7.74
C ARG A 230 -17.87 5.73 -8.35
N ALA A 231 -17.98 4.96 -9.43
CA ALA A 231 -16.81 4.37 -10.08
C ALA A 231 -15.79 5.49 -10.37
N PRO A 232 -14.58 5.41 -9.80
CA PRO A 232 -13.59 6.44 -10.04
C PRO A 232 -13.21 6.43 -11.53
N ARG A 233 -13.04 7.62 -12.09
CA ARG A 233 -12.51 7.78 -13.45
C ARG A 233 -11.10 8.29 -13.33
N PHE A 234 -10.15 7.52 -13.83
CA PHE A 234 -8.76 7.91 -13.91
C PHE A 234 -8.41 8.22 -15.35
N ALA A 235 -7.62 9.26 -15.54
CA ALA A 235 -6.91 9.53 -16.79
C ALA A 235 -5.41 9.44 -16.49
N GLY A 236 -4.63 9.04 -17.49
CA GLY A 236 -3.18 8.94 -17.34
C GLY A 236 -2.48 9.05 -18.68
N VAL A 237 -1.17 9.22 -18.60
CA VAL A 237 -0.29 9.26 -19.77
C VAL A 237 0.61 8.02 -19.77
N ALA A 238 0.75 7.39 -20.94
CA ALA A 238 1.77 6.39 -21.18
C ALA A 238 2.89 7.02 -22.01
N VAL A 239 4.11 7.07 -21.47
CA VAL A 239 5.23 7.74 -22.13
C VAL A 239 6.55 7.02 -21.86
N PRO A 240 7.36 6.74 -22.89
CA PRO A 240 8.72 6.27 -22.69
C PRO A 240 9.61 7.38 -22.12
N VAL A 241 10.38 7.10 -21.06
CA VAL A 241 11.28 8.09 -20.44
C VAL A 241 12.26 8.66 -21.48
N PHE A 242 12.83 7.81 -22.34
CA PHE A 242 13.76 8.24 -23.38
C PHE A 242 13.20 9.29 -24.36
N SER A 243 11.87 9.38 -24.48
CA SER A 243 11.21 10.33 -25.39
C SER A 243 10.98 11.71 -24.79
N LEU A 244 11.14 11.87 -23.47
CA LEU A 244 10.96 13.16 -22.82
C LEU A 244 12.04 14.14 -23.30
N ARG A 245 11.67 15.41 -23.44
CA ARG A 245 12.57 16.50 -23.81
C ARG A 245 12.48 17.62 -22.80
N SER A 246 13.62 18.18 -22.42
CA SER A 246 13.67 19.39 -21.60
C SER A 246 14.85 20.27 -21.99
N GLU A 247 14.78 21.57 -21.69
CA GLU A 247 15.81 22.56 -22.07
C GLU A 247 17.20 22.21 -21.52
N GLY A 248 17.24 21.63 -20.32
CA GLY A 248 18.46 21.18 -19.64
C GLY A 248 18.89 19.75 -19.96
N GLY A 249 18.17 19.04 -20.84
CA GLY A 249 18.39 17.63 -21.14
C GLY A 249 19.70 17.33 -21.85
N TYR A 250 19.95 16.03 -22.04
CA TYR A 250 21.15 15.49 -22.68
C TYR A 250 20.87 14.92 -24.07
N GLY A 251 19.75 15.28 -24.72
CA GLY A 251 19.29 14.64 -25.95
C GLY A 251 18.47 13.37 -25.76
N ILE A 252 18.26 12.96 -24.50
CA ILE A 252 17.35 11.88 -24.08
C ILE A 252 16.65 12.34 -22.79
N GLY A 253 15.42 11.89 -22.56
CA GLY A 253 14.76 12.07 -21.28
C GLY A 253 15.41 11.22 -20.18
N ASP A 254 15.49 11.75 -18.97
CA ASP A 254 16.16 11.12 -17.83
C ASP A 254 15.31 11.14 -16.53
N PHE A 255 15.83 10.61 -15.41
CA PHE A 255 15.07 10.54 -14.16
C PHE A 255 14.64 11.91 -13.61
N THR A 256 15.33 12.99 -13.97
CA THR A 256 14.95 14.35 -13.56
C THR A 256 13.79 14.88 -14.40
N ASP A 257 13.66 14.44 -15.64
CA ASP A 257 12.52 14.81 -16.50
C ASP A 257 11.23 14.13 -16.06
N ILE A 258 11.30 12.97 -15.40
CA ILE A 258 10.13 12.32 -14.78
C ILE A 258 9.50 13.25 -13.73
N ARG A 259 10.30 14.02 -12.97
CA ARG A 259 9.76 14.99 -12.01
C ARG A 259 8.95 16.09 -12.70
N LYS A 260 9.45 16.60 -13.83
CA LYS A 260 8.72 17.59 -14.65
C LYS A 260 7.47 16.98 -15.27
N LEU A 261 7.51 15.71 -15.66
CA LEU A 261 6.34 14.98 -16.14
C LEU A 261 5.28 14.83 -15.04
N VAL A 262 5.68 14.64 -13.78
CA VAL A 262 4.77 14.65 -12.62
C VAL A 262 4.14 16.05 -12.43
N ASP A 263 4.93 17.11 -12.53
CA ASP A 263 4.41 18.48 -12.46
C ASP A 263 3.39 18.73 -13.59
N TRP A 264 3.72 18.32 -14.81
CA TRP A 264 2.82 18.39 -15.97
C TRP A 264 1.54 17.56 -15.79
N ALA A 265 1.67 16.33 -15.31
CA ALA A 265 0.55 15.44 -15.03
C ALA A 265 -0.39 16.07 -14.00
N THR A 266 0.16 16.72 -12.98
CA THR A 266 -0.61 17.41 -11.93
C THR A 266 -1.41 18.57 -12.51
N ILE A 267 -0.79 19.48 -13.27
CA ILE A 267 -1.50 20.64 -13.85
C ILE A 267 -2.54 20.23 -14.90
N THR A 268 -2.37 19.06 -15.54
CA THR A 268 -3.30 18.51 -16.53
C THR A 268 -4.27 17.48 -15.95
N GLN A 269 -4.32 17.36 -14.62
CA GLN A 269 -5.20 16.45 -13.88
C GLN A 269 -5.09 14.97 -14.27
N GLN A 270 -3.91 14.54 -14.72
CA GLN A 270 -3.62 13.12 -14.92
C GLN A 270 -3.37 12.46 -13.55
N SER A 271 -3.97 11.29 -13.37
CA SER A 271 -3.92 10.52 -12.14
C SER A 271 -2.82 9.44 -12.16
N MET A 272 -2.25 9.15 -13.33
CA MET A 272 -1.27 8.09 -13.51
C MET A 272 -0.27 8.42 -14.62
N ILE A 273 0.99 8.04 -14.40
CA ILE A 273 2.03 7.99 -15.42
C ILE A 273 2.43 6.53 -15.56
N GLN A 274 2.27 5.98 -16.76
CA GLN A 274 2.81 4.68 -17.13
C GLN A 274 4.10 4.88 -17.92
N LEU A 275 5.19 4.30 -17.42
CA LEU A 275 6.47 4.30 -18.11
C LEU A 275 6.67 2.98 -18.85
N LEU A 276 7.39 3.03 -19.97
CA LEU A 276 8.02 1.82 -20.53
C LEU A 276 9.12 1.34 -19.57
N PRO A 277 9.56 0.07 -19.68
CA PRO A 277 10.65 -0.42 -18.84
C PRO A 277 11.88 0.49 -18.88
N ILE A 278 12.45 0.74 -17.71
CA ILE A 278 13.64 1.59 -17.49
C ILE A 278 14.84 0.80 -16.97
N ASN A 279 14.70 -0.53 -16.97
CA ASN A 279 15.73 -1.48 -16.57
C ASN A 279 16.92 -1.41 -17.51
N ASP A 280 18.07 -1.82 -17.02
CA ASP A 280 19.30 -1.80 -17.80
C ASP A 280 19.24 -2.80 -18.96
N THR A 281 19.59 -2.30 -20.14
CA THR A 281 19.65 -3.02 -21.42
C THR A 281 21.03 -2.89 -22.07
N TRP A 282 21.99 -2.23 -21.41
CA TRP A 282 23.31 -1.94 -21.95
C TRP A 282 24.17 -3.20 -22.04
N SER A 283 24.30 -3.72 -23.27
CA SER A 283 25.06 -4.95 -23.57
C SER A 283 26.17 -4.71 -24.59
N THR A 284 25.89 -3.96 -25.65
CA THR A 284 26.81 -3.69 -26.77
C THR A 284 27.28 -2.25 -26.83
N GLY A 285 26.57 -1.34 -26.16
CA GLY A 285 26.77 0.11 -26.25
C GLY A 285 26.28 0.72 -27.57
N THR A 286 25.52 -0.05 -28.36
CA THR A 286 24.97 0.39 -29.65
C THR A 286 23.47 0.67 -29.55
N TRP A 287 22.90 1.29 -30.58
CA TRP A 287 21.47 1.62 -30.63
C TRP A 287 20.54 0.42 -30.40
N THR A 288 20.97 -0.83 -30.62
CA THR A 288 20.14 -2.03 -30.36
C THR A 288 19.78 -2.19 -28.89
N ASP A 289 20.62 -1.68 -27.99
CA ASP A 289 20.37 -1.67 -26.55
C ASP A 289 19.24 -0.71 -26.16
N SER A 290 18.79 0.18 -27.07
CA SER A 290 17.68 1.10 -26.79
C SER A 290 16.31 0.44 -26.66
N TYR A 291 16.20 -0.85 -27.03
CA TYR A 291 14.94 -1.59 -26.93
C TYR A 291 14.63 -1.94 -25.47
N PRO A 292 13.58 -1.36 -24.84
CA PRO A 292 13.40 -1.42 -23.39
C PRO A 292 13.03 -2.82 -22.86
N TYR A 293 12.71 -3.77 -23.74
CA TYR A 293 12.31 -5.12 -23.36
C TYR A 293 13.46 -6.15 -23.41
N SER A 294 14.68 -5.74 -23.78
CA SER A 294 15.88 -6.60 -23.74
C SER A 294 16.71 -6.36 -22.47
N GLY A 295 16.03 -6.34 -21.31
CA GLY A 295 16.68 -6.07 -20.03
C GLY A 295 17.69 -7.15 -19.66
N ILE A 296 18.91 -6.74 -19.32
CA ILE A 296 19.97 -7.61 -18.79
C ILE A 296 19.85 -7.81 -17.27
N SER A 297 19.02 -6.99 -16.61
CA SER A 297 18.72 -7.09 -15.18
C SER A 297 17.30 -6.61 -14.88
N ILE A 298 16.56 -7.37 -14.06
CA ILE A 298 15.25 -6.96 -13.53
C ILE A 298 15.38 -6.01 -12.32
N MET A 299 16.59 -5.86 -11.78
CA MET A 299 16.88 -5.06 -10.59
C MET A 299 17.54 -3.72 -10.96
N ALA A 300 18.50 -3.73 -11.90
CA ALA A 300 19.28 -2.56 -12.24
C ALA A 300 18.52 -1.62 -13.19
N LEU A 301 18.69 -0.32 -12.96
CA LEU A 301 18.19 0.74 -13.81
C LEU A 301 19.22 1.12 -14.87
N HIS A 302 18.77 1.47 -16.07
CA HIS A 302 19.68 1.80 -17.17
C HIS A 302 20.48 3.09 -16.88
N PRO A 303 21.83 3.05 -16.94
CA PRO A 303 22.67 4.23 -16.67
C PRO A 303 22.41 5.44 -17.59
N ILE A 304 21.80 5.25 -18.77
CA ILE A 304 21.50 6.35 -19.70
C ILE A 304 20.50 7.36 -19.11
N TYR A 305 19.71 6.96 -18.11
CA TYR A 305 18.74 7.82 -17.42
C TYR A 305 19.34 8.58 -16.22
N ILE A 306 20.64 8.45 -15.95
CA ILE A 306 21.35 9.28 -14.98
C ILE A 306 21.39 10.73 -15.50
N ASN A 307 21.27 11.71 -14.61
CA ASN A 307 21.56 13.11 -14.89
C ASN A 307 22.94 13.45 -14.27
N PRO A 308 24.03 13.51 -15.07
CA PRO A 308 25.37 13.77 -14.55
C PRO A 308 25.51 15.09 -13.79
N SER A 309 24.73 16.13 -14.12
CA SER A 309 24.78 17.42 -13.42
C SER A 309 24.35 17.35 -11.96
N LEU A 310 23.59 16.31 -11.56
CA LEU A 310 23.23 16.08 -10.16
C LEU A 310 24.29 15.29 -9.37
N LEU A 311 25.25 14.66 -10.05
CA LEU A 311 26.29 13.88 -9.39
C LEU A 311 27.43 14.75 -8.84
N GLY A 312 27.71 15.88 -9.50
CA GLY A 312 28.78 16.77 -9.10
C GLY A 312 29.28 17.64 -10.24
N LYS A 313 30.26 18.49 -9.93
CA LYS A 313 30.93 19.35 -10.91
C LYS A 313 32.28 18.73 -11.30
N VAL A 314 32.52 18.60 -12.60
CA VAL A 314 33.84 18.22 -13.13
C VAL A 314 34.81 19.39 -12.94
N GLU A 315 35.89 19.16 -12.20
CA GLU A 315 36.90 20.17 -11.90
C GLU A 315 37.78 20.51 -13.11
N ASP A 316 38.06 19.52 -13.97
CA ASP A 316 38.77 19.73 -15.24
C ASP A 316 37.92 20.61 -16.16
N THR A 317 38.27 21.90 -16.21
CA THR A 317 37.55 22.90 -16.99
C THR A 317 37.53 22.61 -18.49
N THR A 318 38.51 21.88 -19.02
CA THR A 318 38.57 21.51 -20.44
C THR A 318 37.58 20.39 -20.72
N LYS A 319 37.56 19.33 -19.90
CA LYS A 319 36.57 18.25 -19.98
C LYS A 319 35.15 18.79 -19.77
N ALA A 320 34.95 19.63 -18.75
CA ALA A 320 33.66 20.25 -18.46
C ALA A 320 33.09 21.03 -19.65
N LYS A 321 33.91 21.87 -20.29
CA LYS A 321 33.50 22.62 -21.50
C LYS A 321 33.15 21.69 -22.66
N LYS A 322 33.93 20.63 -22.86
CA LYS A 322 33.67 19.63 -23.91
C LYS A 322 32.34 18.91 -23.67
N PHE A 323 32.11 18.43 -22.45
CA PHE A 323 30.87 17.75 -22.10
C PHE A 323 29.65 18.65 -22.23
N GLU A 324 29.73 19.91 -21.80
CA GLU A 324 28.63 20.86 -21.92
C GLU A 324 28.34 21.25 -23.39
N SER A 325 29.38 21.38 -24.22
CA SER A 325 29.22 21.60 -25.66
C SER A 325 28.52 20.42 -26.33
N GLU A 326 28.93 19.19 -25.99
CA GLU A 326 28.32 17.97 -26.52
C GLU A 326 26.86 17.82 -26.03
N ARG A 327 26.59 18.11 -24.75
CA ARG A 327 25.23 18.11 -24.19
C ARG A 327 24.31 19.04 -24.99
N LYS A 328 24.73 20.29 -25.23
CA LYS A 328 23.95 21.26 -26.02
C LYS A 328 23.73 20.79 -27.46
N SER A 329 24.76 20.22 -28.08
CA SER A 329 24.68 19.65 -29.43
C SER A 329 23.66 18.52 -29.51
N LEU A 330 23.71 17.56 -28.58
CA LEU A 330 22.78 16.41 -28.53
C LEU A 330 21.35 16.84 -28.21
N ASN A 331 21.17 17.80 -27.29
CA ASN A 331 19.84 18.28 -26.93
C ASN A 331 19.14 19.07 -28.06
N ALA A 332 19.91 19.60 -29.02
CA ALA A 332 19.38 20.28 -30.20
C ALA A 332 18.97 19.34 -31.34
N LEU A 333 19.32 18.04 -31.26
CA LEU A 333 18.95 17.06 -32.29
C LEU A 333 17.45 16.73 -32.23
N GLU A 334 16.81 16.72 -33.40
CA GLU A 334 15.40 16.31 -33.56
C GLU A 334 15.18 14.86 -33.13
N SER A 335 16.09 13.97 -33.55
CA SER A 335 16.08 12.54 -33.22
C SER A 335 17.13 12.19 -32.16
N LEU A 336 16.84 11.16 -31.36
CA LEU A 336 17.78 10.63 -30.37
C LEU A 336 19.01 10.02 -31.04
N ASP A 337 20.20 10.50 -30.66
CA ASP A 337 21.48 9.85 -30.96
C ASP A 337 21.92 9.03 -29.73
N TYR A 338 21.35 7.83 -29.61
CA TYR A 338 21.48 6.99 -28.41
C TYR A 338 22.94 6.76 -27.99
N GLU A 339 23.80 6.41 -28.93
CA GLU A 339 25.18 6.03 -28.62
C GLU A 339 26.03 7.24 -28.18
N ARG A 340 25.85 8.42 -28.81
CA ARG A 340 26.56 9.62 -28.35
C ARG A 340 26.09 10.07 -26.98
N VAL A 341 24.79 9.96 -26.70
CA VAL A 341 24.24 10.25 -25.36
C VAL A 341 24.83 9.30 -24.32
N LEU A 342 24.83 7.99 -24.60
CA LEU A 342 25.37 6.98 -23.71
C LEU A 342 26.85 7.22 -23.43
N ARG A 343 27.66 7.43 -24.48
CA ARG A 343 29.10 7.74 -24.35
C ARG A 343 29.35 9.03 -23.57
N LEU A 344 28.57 10.09 -23.81
CA LEU A 344 28.69 11.34 -23.08
C LEU A 344 28.43 11.13 -21.59
N LYS A 345 27.30 10.50 -21.24
CA LYS A 345 26.91 10.30 -19.85
C LYS A 345 27.88 9.37 -19.12
N ASP A 346 28.30 8.26 -19.74
CA ASP A 346 29.29 7.35 -19.15
C ASP A 346 30.64 8.05 -18.91
N ALA A 347 31.18 8.75 -19.90
CA ALA A 347 32.43 9.48 -19.75
C ALA A 347 32.35 10.56 -18.65
N TRP A 348 31.20 11.21 -18.50
CA TRP A 348 30.97 12.20 -17.46
C TRP A 348 30.94 11.53 -16.07
N CYS A 349 30.15 10.46 -15.91
CA CYS A 349 30.07 9.69 -14.66
C CYS A 349 31.43 9.13 -14.25
N ARG A 350 32.20 8.54 -15.20
CA ARG A 350 33.55 8.04 -14.93
C ARG A 350 34.51 9.15 -14.52
N THR A 351 34.45 10.32 -15.16
CA THR A 351 35.28 11.47 -14.77
C THR A 351 34.99 11.92 -13.34
N LEU A 352 33.71 11.95 -12.94
CA LEU A 352 33.33 12.29 -11.57
C LEU A 352 33.74 11.20 -10.57
N PHE A 353 33.64 9.92 -10.95
CA PHE A 353 34.09 8.82 -10.10
C PHE A 353 35.62 8.79 -9.96
N GLU A 354 36.38 9.12 -11.00
CA GLU A 354 37.84 9.30 -10.91
C GLU A 354 38.21 10.43 -9.94
N GLN A 355 37.42 11.51 -9.92
CA GLN A 355 37.64 12.68 -9.07
C GLN A 355 37.23 12.44 -7.60
N ASP A 356 36.01 11.97 -7.39
CA ASP A 356 35.34 11.94 -6.09
C ASP A 356 34.99 10.52 -5.59
N GLY A 357 35.31 9.49 -6.38
CA GLY A 357 34.88 8.11 -6.13
C GLY A 357 35.38 7.53 -4.81
N GLY A 358 36.58 7.90 -4.37
CA GLY A 358 37.09 7.49 -3.05
C GLY A 358 36.19 7.97 -1.91
N ALA A 359 35.82 9.25 -1.91
CA ALA A 359 34.92 9.83 -0.92
C ALA A 359 33.50 9.25 -1.04
N PHE A 360 33.00 9.05 -2.26
CA PHE A 360 31.70 8.44 -2.51
C PHE A 360 31.61 7.00 -1.97
N MET A 361 32.64 6.18 -2.20
CA MET A 361 32.69 4.81 -1.68
C MET A 361 32.79 4.77 -0.15
N ASP A 362 33.28 5.85 0.46
CA ASP A 362 33.36 5.99 1.91
C ASP A 362 32.08 6.51 2.58
N ASP A 363 31.13 7.03 1.80
CA ASP A 363 29.88 7.60 2.29
C ASP A 363 29.02 6.56 3.05
N PRO A 364 28.52 6.88 4.26
CA PRO A 364 27.71 5.96 5.04
C PRO A 364 26.42 5.51 4.34
N GLN A 365 25.75 6.40 3.58
CA GLN A 365 24.52 6.06 2.88
C GLN A 365 24.80 5.11 1.70
N PHE A 366 25.90 5.32 0.99
CA PHE A 366 26.34 4.38 -0.04
C PHE A 366 26.68 3.01 0.55
N LYS A 367 27.42 2.95 1.68
CA LYS A 367 27.74 1.69 2.36
C LYS A 367 26.49 0.94 2.82
N GLU A 368 25.50 1.66 3.35
CA GLU A 368 24.20 1.09 3.71
C GLU A 368 23.47 0.51 2.49
N PHE A 369 23.38 1.29 1.41
CA PHE A 369 22.79 0.84 0.14
C PHE A 369 23.51 -0.39 -0.42
N PHE A 370 24.83 -0.39 -0.45
CA PHE A 370 25.64 -1.49 -0.95
C PHE A 370 25.41 -2.75 -0.12
N ASN A 371 25.48 -2.67 1.21
CA ASN A 371 25.27 -3.82 2.09
C ASN A 371 23.88 -4.43 1.91
N ALA A 372 22.85 -3.59 1.82
CA ALA A 372 21.46 -4.02 1.61
C ALA A 372 21.21 -4.69 0.24
N ASN A 373 22.06 -4.42 -0.77
CA ASN A 373 21.86 -4.88 -2.15
C ASN A 373 22.97 -5.78 -2.70
N SER A 374 24.00 -6.07 -1.89
CA SER A 374 25.23 -6.74 -2.29
C SER A 374 25.02 -8.08 -3.01
N GLU A 375 23.99 -8.84 -2.62
CA GLU A 375 23.64 -10.13 -3.21
C GLU A 375 23.43 -10.06 -4.73
N TRP A 376 22.72 -9.04 -5.22
CA TRP A 376 22.45 -8.88 -6.65
C TRP A 376 23.36 -7.83 -7.31
N LEU A 377 23.77 -6.80 -6.57
CA LEU A 377 24.53 -5.68 -7.09
C LEU A 377 25.96 -6.09 -7.48
N LEU A 378 26.60 -6.96 -6.69
CA LEU A 378 27.99 -7.36 -6.95
C LEU A 378 28.12 -8.25 -8.21
N PRO A 379 27.28 -9.30 -8.41
CA PRO A 379 27.27 -10.05 -9.67
C PRO A 379 26.92 -9.18 -10.88
N TYR A 380 25.98 -8.24 -10.74
CA TYR A 380 25.63 -7.29 -11.81
C TYR A 380 26.80 -6.36 -12.16
N ALA A 381 27.47 -5.79 -11.17
CA ALA A 381 28.64 -4.94 -11.40
C ALA A 381 29.80 -5.71 -12.05
N ALA A 382 30.02 -6.97 -11.63
CA ALA A 382 31.01 -7.84 -12.26
C ALA A 382 30.64 -8.12 -13.73
N PHE A 383 29.38 -8.43 -14.02
CA PHE A 383 28.89 -8.61 -15.39
C PHE A 383 29.11 -7.37 -16.27
N CYS A 384 28.91 -6.16 -15.73
CA CYS A 384 29.10 -4.91 -16.49
C CYS A 384 30.57 -4.60 -16.81
N VAL A 385 31.53 -5.24 -16.13
CA VAL A 385 32.97 -5.02 -16.31
C VAL A 385 33.62 -6.07 -17.21
N LEU A 386 33.05 -7.27 -17.25
CA LEU A 386 33.49 -8.40 -18.09
C LEU A 386 33.05 -8.21 -19.55
#